data_AF-A0A7C9CWK6-F1
#
_entry.id   AF-A0A7C9CWK6-F1
#
_cell.length_a   1.000
_cell.length_b   1.000
_cell.length_c   1.000
_cell.angle_alpha   90.00
_cell.angle_beta   90.00
_cell.angle_gamma   90.00
#
_symmetry.space_group_name_H-M   'P 1'
#
loop_
_entity.id
_entity.type
_entity.pdbx_description
1 polymer ?
#
loop_
_entity_poly.entity_id
_entity_poly.type
_entity_poly.pdbx_seq_one_letter_code
_entity_poly.pdbx_strand_id
1 'polypeptide(L)'
;VSKFIEKLQQDLPGNGVKQQLQALCGIYALSNLRKHLGDFLSMGCITPKQASHANDLLRSLFSQIRPNAIALVDAFNYTDHFLGSVLGRYDGNVYPKLYEEAWKDPLNETVVPDGYQEHIRPMLKQQLRTSRL
;
A
#
# COMPACT_ATOMS: atom_id res chain seq x y z
N VAL A 1 10.17 -12.62 -14.08
CA VAL A 1 11.52 -12.52 -13.46
C VAL A 1 12.62 -12.33 -14.51
N SER A 2 12.68 -13.16 -15.57
CA SER A 2 13.70 -13.08 -16.63
C SER A 2 13.94 -11.68 -17.20
N LYS A 3 12.88 -10.98 -17.62
CA LYS A 3 12.99 -9.63 -18.19
C LYS A 3 13.60 -8.59 -17.24
N PHE A 4 13.37 -8.72 -15.93
CA PHE A 4 13.98 -7.84 -14.94
C PHE A 4 15.49 -8.13 -14.86
N ILE A 5 15.89 -9.41 -14.82
CA ILE A 5 17.31 -9.81 -14.83
C ILE A 5 18.00 -9.31 -16.11
N GLU A 6 17.38 -9.50 -17.28
CA GLU A 6 17.90 -8.99 -18.56
C GLU A 6 18.08 -7.47 -18.52
N LYS A 7 17.13 -6.72 -17.94
CA LYS A 7 17.25 -5.26 -17.80
C LYS A 7 18.45 -4.85 -16.93
N LEU A 8 18.78 -5.64 -15.90
CA LEU A 8 19.94 -5.37 -15.02
C LEU A 8 21.30 -5.66 -15.66
N GLN A 9 21.34 -6.44 -16.74
CA GLN A 9 22.56 -6.71 -17.50
C GLN A 9 22.99 -5.52 -18.37
N GLN A 10 22.07 -4.61 -18.67
CA GLN A 10 22.35 -3.39 -19.41
C GLN A 10 23.18 -2.41 -18.59
N ASP A 11 23.80 -1.46 -19.29
CA ASP A 11 24.42 -0.31 -18.63
C ASP A 11 23.32 0.64 -18.15
N LEU A 12 23.36 0.97 -16.87
CA LEU A 12 22.34 1.77 -16.19
C LEU A 12 23.04 2.97 -15.58
N PRO A 13 22.84 4.19 -16.11
CA PRO A 13 23.48 5.38 -15.60
C PRO A 13 22.94 5.73 -14.20
N GLY A 14 23.79 6.36 -13.40
CA GLY A 14 23.44 6.86 -12.07
C GLY A 14 24.04 6.03 -10.92
N ASN A 15 24.68 6.73 -9.99
CA ASN A 15 25.27 6.09 -8.81
C ASN A 15 24.18 5.41 -7.96
N GLY A 16 24.39 4.15 -7.58
CA GLY A 16 23.46 3.38 -6.75
C GLY A 16 22.18 2.89 -7.45
N VAL A 17 21.82 3.39 -8.63
CA VAL A 17 20.58 3.01 -9.35
C VAL A 17 20.53 1.52 -9.62
N LYS A 18 21.60 0.96 -10.19
CA LYS A 18 21.70 -0.47 -10.48
C LYS A 18 21.58 -1.33 -9.21
N GLN A 19 22.15 -0.88 -8.10
CA GLN A 19 22.09 -1.59 -6.81
C GLN A 19 20.66 -1.63 -6.26
N GLN A 20 19.91 -0.53 -6.33
CA GLN A 20 18.51 -0.50 -5.90
C GLN A 20 17.62 -1.38 -6.79
N LEU A 21 17.83 -1.34 -8.11
CA LEU A 21 17.09 -2.20 -9.05
C LEU A 21 17.43 -3.69 -8.88
N GLN A 22 18.68 -4.03 -8.54
CA GLN A 22 19.08 -5.39 -8.18
C GLN A 22 18.36 -5.87 -6.92
N ALA A 23 18.28 -5.04 -5.88
CA ALA A 23 17.55 -5.37 -4.66
C ALA A 23 16.05 -5.57 -4.94
N LEU A 24 15.43 -4.71 -5.75
CA LEU A 24 14.02 -4.86 -6.17
C LEU A 24 13.80 -6.14 -6.99
N CYS A 25 14.70 -6.48 -7.90
CA CYS A 25 14.63 -7.73 -8.65
C CYS A 25 14.75 -8.95 -7.74
N GLY A 26 15.65 -8.91 -6.75
CA GLY A 26 15.80 -9.94 -5.74
C GLY A 26 14.53 -10.11 -4.90
N ILE A 27 13.95 -9.01 -4.41
CA ILE A 27 12.68 -9.00 -3.67
C ILE A 27 11.56 -9.59 -4.53
N TYR A 28 11.42 -9.13 -5.78
CA TYR A 28 10.40 -9.64 -6.69
C TYR A 28 10.53 -11.15 -6.92
N ALA A 29 11.73 -11.64 -7.22
CA ALA A 29 11.98 -13.06 -7.45
C ALA A 29 11.71 -13.91 -6.19
N LEU A 30 12.26 -13.52 -5.05
CA LEU A 30 12.13 -14.26 -3.79
C LEU A 30 10.70 -14.20 -3.23
N SER A 31 9.98 -13.09 -3.44
CA SER A 31 8.56 -12.99 -3.04
C SER A 31 7.68 -13.91 -3.87
N ASN A 32 7.95 -14.05 -5.18
CA ASN A 32 7.27 -15.02 -6.02
C ASN A 32 7.62 -16.46 -5.63
N LEU A 33 8.90 -16.75 -5.35
CA LEU A 33 9.34 -18.06 -4.84
C LEU A 33 8.60 -18.41 -3.54
N ARG A 34 8.54 -17.49 -2.57
CA ARG A 34 7.83 -17.68 -1.30
C ARG A 34 6.33 -17.89 -1.52
N LYS A 35 5.70 -17.10 -2.39
CA LYS A 35 4.26 -17.20 -2.69
C LYS A 35 3.89 -18.55 -3.31
N HIS A 36 4.76 -19.10 -4.14
CA HIS A 36 4.56 -20.34 -4.88
C HIS A 36 5.44 -21.50 -4.37
N LEU A 37 5.84 -21.45 -3.09
CA LEU A 37 6.86 -22.35 -2.54
C LEU A 37 6.51 -23.84 -2.68
N GLY A 38 5.21 -24.18 -2.62
CA GLY A 38 4.73 -25.55 -2.79
C GLY A 38 5.12 -26.17 -4.13
N ASP A 39 5.13 -25.39 -5.21
CA ASP A 39 5.48 -25.87 -6.56
C ASP A 39 6.99 -26.22 -6.62
N PHE A 40 7.83 -25.33 -6.08
CA PHE A 40 9.29 -25.53 -6.05
C PHE A 40 9.73 -26.70 -5.18
N LEU A 41 9.04 -26.93 -4.06
CA LEU A 41 9.30 -28.08 -3.18
C LEU A 41 8.81 -29.39 -3.82
N SER A 42 7.62 -29.38 -4.42
CA SER A 42 7.04 -30.56 -5.08
C SER A 42 7.88 -31.05 -6.26
N MET A 43 8.51 -30.13 -7.00
CA MET A 43 9.43 -30.47 -8.10
C MET A 43 10.81 -30.95 -7.62
N GLY A 44 11.10 -30.87 -6.31
CA GLY A 44 12.42 -31.21 -5.76
C GLY A 44 13.54 -30.26 -6.19
N CYS A 45 13.22 -29.13 -6.83
CA CYS A 45 14.21 -28.16 -7.32
C CYS A 45 14.87 -27.39 -6.16
N ILE A 46 14.17 -27.26 -5.02
CA ILE A 46 14.62 -26.53 -3.84
C ILE A 46 14.29 -27.36 -2.60
N THR A 47 15.17 -27.34 -1.61
CA THR A 47 14.96 -27.98 -0.30
C THR A 47 14.29 -27.03 0.69
N PRO A 48 13.61 -27.55 1.74
CA PRO A 48 13.06 -26.70 2.81
C PRO A 48 14.09 -25.77 3.45
N LYS A 49 15.36 -26.22 3.56
CA LYS A 49 16.45 -25.41 4.09
C LYS A 49 16.81 -24.24 3.16
N GLN A 50 16.91 -24.48 1.86
CA GLN A 50 17.12 -23.41 0.87
C GLN A 50 15.94 -22.43 0.82
N ALA A 51 14.71 -22.91 0.99
CA ALA A 51 13.54 -22.04 1.12
C ALA A 51 13.60 -21.15 2.37
N SER A 52 14.11 -21.68 3.50
CA SER A 52 14.37 -20.87 4.68
C SER A 52 15.41 -19.78 4.41
N HIS A 53 16.52 -20.12 3.76
CA HIS A 53 17.55 -19.14 3.37
C HIS A 53 17.02 -18.08 2.40
N ALA A 54 16.14 -18.45 1.45
CA ALA A 54 15.47 -17.51 0.56
C ALA A 54 14.62 -16.50 1.35
N ASN A 55 13.95 -16.93 2.42
CA ASN A 55 13.20 -16.03 3.30
C ASN A 55 14.11 -15.11 4.12
N ASP A 56 15.25 -15.60 4.61
CA ASP A 56 16.26 -14.77 5.29
C ASP A 56 16.81 -13.68 4.37
N LEU A 57 17.14 -14.06 3.13
CA LEU A 57 17.61 -13.12 2.12
C LEU A 57 16.53 -12.08 1.77
N LEU A 58 15.28 -12.51 1.62
CA LEU A 58 14.16 -11.59 1.38
C LEU A 58 14.01 -10.56 2.51
N ARG A 59 14.13 -10.98 3.77
CA ARG A 59 14.11 -10.07 4.93
C ARG A 59 15.27 -9.07 4.90
N SER A 60 16.47 -9.54 4.58
CA SER A 60 17.66 -8.67 4.45
C SER A 60 17.46 -7.61 3.36
N LEU A 61 16.92 -8.00 2.20
CA LEU A 61 16.66 -7.07 1.11
C LEU A 61 15.58 -6.02 1.47
N PHE A 62 14.56 -6.37 2.26
CA PHE A 62 13.61 -5.38 2.78
C PHE A 62 14.29 -4.33 3.65
N SER A 63 15.19 -4.75 4.54
CA SER A 63 15.98 -3.82 5.35
C SER A 63 16.87 -2.92 4.48
N GLN A 64 17.46 -3.46 3.42
CA GLN A 64 18.31 -2.72 2.48
C GLN A 64 17.52 -1.67 1.67
N ILE A 65 16.29 -2.00 1.24
CA ILE A 65 15.45 -1.08 0.45
C ILE A 65 14.77 -0.02 1.31
N ARG A 66 14.43 -0.33 2.56
CA ARG A 66 13.69 0.57 3.46
C ARG A 66 14.19 2.03 3.46
N PRO A 67 15.49 2.35 3.57
CA PRO A 67 15.95 3.75 3.54
C PRO A 67 15.69 4.47 2.20
N ASN A 68 15.57 3.73 1.09
CA ASN A 68 15.36 4.29 -0.25
C ASN A 68 13.90 4.17 -0.72
N ALA A 69 12.98 3.64 0.11
CA ALA A 69 11.62 3.34 -0.31
C ALA A 69 10.86 4.57 -0.81
N ILE A 70 11.04 5.73 -0.14
CA ILE A 70 10.42 7.01 -0.55
C ILE A 70 11.02 7.48 -1.87
N ALA A 71 12.35 7.54 -1.98
CA ALA A 71 13.02 7.97 -3.22
C ALA A 71 12.68 7.08 -4.44
N LEU A 72 12.44 5.78 -4.23
CA LEU A 72 12.05 4.85 -5.28
C LEU A 72 10.63 5.13 -5.82
N VAL A 73 9.70 5.59 -4.99
CA VAL A 73 8.36 5.98 -5.44
C VAL A 73 8.35 7.42 -5.98
N ASP A 74 9.19 8.30 -5.44
CA ASP A 74 9.38 9.66 -5.96
C ASP A 74 9.94 9.65 -7.39
N ALA A 75 10.74 8.63 -7.74
CA ALA A 75 11.26 8.44 -9.10
C ALA A 75 10.16 8.26 -10.17
N PHE A 76 8.92 7.97 -9.79
CA PHE A 76 7.78 7.98 -10.72
C PHE A 76 7.37 9.41 -11.13
N ASN A 77 7.79 10.41 -10.36
CA ASN A 77 7.57 11.82 -10.65
C ASN A 77 6.08 12.18 -10.86
N TYR A 78 5.20 11.57 -10.04
CA TYR A 78 3.77 11.88 -10.05
C TYR A 78 3.50 13.17 -9.28
N THR A 79 2.63 14.02 -9.84
CA THR A 79 2.14 15.21 -9.15
C THR A 79 1.00 14.84 -8.20
N ASP A 80 0.82 15.61 -7.12
CA ASP A 80 -0.32 15.46 -6.20
C ASP A 80 -1.67 15.47 -6.95
N HIS A 81 -1.78 16.29 -8.00
CA HIS A 81 -2.97 16.39 -8.84
C HIS A 81 -3.25 15.08 -9.59
N PHE A 82 -2.22 14.47 -10.18
CA PHE A 82 -2.35 13.18 -10.85
C PHE A 82 -2.61 12.04 -9.87
N LEU A 83 -1.93 12.06 -8.73
CA LEU A 83 -2.05 11.00 -7.71
C LEU A 83 -3.40 11.01 -7.02
N GLY A 84 -4.02 12.19 -6.82
CA GLY A 84 -5.36 12.33 -6.24
C GLY A 84 -5.50 11.72 -4.84
N SER A 85 -4.39 11.64 -4.08
CA SER A 85 -4.34 10.94 -2.79
C SER A 85 -3.89 11.86 -1.69
N VAL A 86 -4.74 12.04 -0.67
CA VAL A 86 -4.40 12.79 0.54
C VAL A 86 -3.34 12.07 1.38
N LEU A 87 -3.37 10.73 1.39
CA LEU A 87 -2.38 9.93 2.12
C LEU A 87 -1.02 9.89 1.39
N GLY A 88 -1.04 10.02 0.07
CA GLY A 88 0.14 9.95 -0.79
C GLY A 88 0.76 11.31 -1.12
N ARG A 89 0.39 12.38 -0.40
CA ARG A 89 0.92 13.73 -0.67
C ARG A 89 2.44 13.79 -0.60
N TYR A 90 3.02 14.50 -1.57
CA TYR A 90 4.47 14.68 -1.65
C TYR A 90 5.08 15.35 -0.41
N ASP A 91 4.38 16.33 0.16
CA ASP A 91 4.85 17.09 1.34
C ASP A 91 4.68 16.34 2.68
N GLY A 92 4.07 15.15 2.67
CA GLY A 92 3.77 14.38 3.89
C GLY A 92 2.76 15.05 4.83
N ASN A 93 2.11 16.16 4.42
CA ASN A 93 1.17 16.92 5.24
C ASN A 93 -0.23 16.28 5.25
N VAL A 94 -0.30 15.04 5.75
CA VAL A 94 -1.47 14.17 5.62
C VAL A 94 -2.62 14.60 6.54
N TYR A 95 -2.38 14.75 7.85
CA TYR A 95 -3.46 14.94 8.82
C TYR A 95 -4.27 16.22 8.62
N PRO A 96 -3.66 17.40 8.43
CA PRO A 96 -4.43 18.62 8.16
C PRO A 96 -5.24 18.52 6.88
N LYS A 97 -4.71 17.85 5.85
CA LYS A 97 -5.40 17.68 4.57
C LYS A 97 -6.52 16.66 4.64
N LEU A 98 -6.38 15.57 5.40
CA LEU A 98 -7.48 14.64 5.66
C LEU A 98 -8.65 15.36 6.34
N TYR A 99 -8.35 16.23 7.30
CA TYR A 99 -9.36 17.03 7.98
C TYR A 99 -10.06 18.00 7.01
N GLU A 100 -9.30 18.70 6.17
CA GLU A 100 -9.83 19.60 5.15
C GLU A 100 -10.73 18.86 4.14
N GLU A 101 -10.32 17.68 3.66
CA GLU A 101 -11.12 16.89 2.73
C GLU A 101 -12.39 16.33 3.39
N ALA A 102 -12.34 15.94 4.67
CA ALA A 102 -13.54 15.48 5.38
C ALA A 102 -14.62 16.57 5.44
N TRP A 103 -14.23 17.84 5.64
CA TRP A 103 -15.18 18.97 5.64
C TRP A 103 -15.85 19.24 4.30
N LYS A 104 -15.29 18.74 3.19
CA LYS A 104 -15.88 18.90 1.84
C LYS A 104 -16.96 17.85 1.55
N ASP A 105 -17.12 16.84 2.41
CA ASP A 105 -18.18 15.85 2.24
C ASP A 105 -19.56 16.53 2.40
N PRO A 106 -20.50 16.33 1.46
CA PRO A 106 -21.84 16.92 1.53
C PRO A 106 -22.59 16.60 2.82
N LEU A 107 -22.28 15.48 3.48
CA LEU A 107 -22.89 15.10 4.76
C LEU A 107 -22.54 16.07 5.89
N ASN A 108 -21.45 16.83 5.75
CA ASN A 108 -20.98 17.81 6.73
C ASN A 108 -21.50 19.24 6.45
N GLU A 109 -22.36 19.45 5.44
CA GLU A 109 -22.98 20.75 5.16
C GLU A 109 -23.91 21.21 6.29
N THR A 110 -24.56 20.27 6.98
CA THR A 110 -25.48 20.53 8.09
C THR A 110 -25.05 19.82 9.35
N VAL A 111 -25.06 20.52 10.49
CA VAL A 111 -24.72 19.93 11.80
C VAL A 111 -25.77 18.90 12.24
N VAL A 112 -27.03 19.12 11.89
CA VAL A 112 -28.13 18.16 12.12
C VAL A 112 -28.41 17.49 10.78
N PRO A 113 -28.23 16.17 10.66
CA PRO A 113 -28.40 15.48 9.39
C PRO A 113 -29.88 15.39 9.00
N ASP A 114 -30.12 15.36 7.70
CA ASP A 114 -31.43 15.03 7.13
C ASP A 114 -31.91 13.66 7.63
N GLY A 115 -33.21 13.54 7.93
CA GLY A 115 -33.78 12.35 8.57
C GLY A 115 -33.72 12.37 10.10
N TYR A 116 -33.02 13.31 10.73
CA TYR A 116 -32.99 13.42 12.19
C TYR A 116 -34.39 13.68 12.76
N GLN A 117 -35.18 14.60 12.17
CA GLN A 117 -36.49 14.98 12.72
C GLN A 117 -37.52 13.84 12.58
N GLU A 118 -37.46 13.10 11.47
CA GLU A 118 -38.41 12.08 11.08
C GLU A 118 -38.13 10.75 11.77
N HIS A 119 -36.86 10.37 11.90
CA HIS A 119 -36.47 9.02 12.30
C HIS A 119 -35.76 8.97 13.65
N ILE A 120 -34.83 9.89 13.91
CA ILE A 120 -33.97 9.81 15.10
C ILE A 120 -34.63 10.49 16.32
N ARG A 121 -35.18 11.70 16.14
CA ARG A 121 -35.81 12.47 17.22
C ARG A 121 -37.00 11.75 17.86
N PRO A 122 -37.94 11.12 17.11
CA PRO A 122 -39.06 10.41 17.72
C PRO A 122 -38.62 9.17 18.51
N MET A 123 -37.56 8.48 18.07
CA MET A 123 -36.95 7.36 18.81
C MET A 123 -36.38 7.84 20.14
N LEU A 124 -35.55 8.88 20.12
CA LEU A 124 -34.91 9.43 21.33
C LEU A 124 -35.94 9.96 22.34
N LYS A 125 -37.05 10.52 21.86
CA LYS A 125 -38.13 11.05 22.71
C LYS A 125 -39.18 10.01 23.11
N GLN A 126 -39.00 8.73 22.73
CA GLN A 126 -39.99 7.66 22.96
C GLN A 126 -41.39 8.00 22.43
N GLN A 127 -41.45 8.76 21.33
CA GLN A 127 -42.69 9.18 20.68
C GLN A 127 -43.13 8.18 19.60
N LEU A 128 -42.38 7.09 19.42
CA LEU A 128 -42.80 5.98 18.59
C LEU A 128 -43.96 5.26 19.26
N ARG A 129 -45.09 5.17 18.55
CA ARG A 129 -46.18 4.29 18.98
C ARG A 129 -45.68 2.86 18.88
N THR A 130 -45.49 2.20 20.02
CA THR A 130 -45.41 0.74 20.05
C THR A 130 -46.75 0.21 19.58
N SER A 131 -46.77 -0.52 18.46
CA SER A 131 -47.95 -1.31 18.10
C SER A 131 -48.27 -2.22 19.27
N ARG A 132 -49.42 -1.99 19.92
CA ARG A 132 -49.98 -2.93 20.89
C ARG A 132 -50.44 -4.15 20.09
N LEU A 133 -49.73 -5.26 20.25
CA LEU A 133 -50.23 -6.60 19.97
C LEU A 133 -51.29 -6.96 21.01
#